data_AF-A0A6V7Y197-F1
#
_entry.id   AF-A0A6V7Y197-F1
#
_cell.length_a   1.000
_cell.length_b   1.000
_cell.length_c   1.000
_cell.angle_alpha   90.00
_cell.angle_beta   90.00
_cell.angle_gamma   90.00
#
_symmetry.space_group_name_H-M   'P 1'
#
loop_
_entity.id
_entity.type
_entity.pdbx_description
1 polymer ?
#
loop_
_entity_poly.entity_id
_entity_poly.type
_entity_poly.pdbx_seq_one_letter_code
_entity_poly.pdbx_strand_id
1 'polypeptide(L)'
;MKLISAFGNKLQIVGEEELPLSYSQTSQDEHRGFELSESMSEVLLMDKCVQEDLRSLNIQDLTVWVDPLDGTSEFVRAQNDPSLLEQVTVLIGITYKGRPIAGVIHQPYYNLLSDSKVGRSIWGINGVGVFGINTCKESPSSGPFAVTTASHSNEMVDTALKALQEKI
;
A
#
# COMPACT_ATOMS: atom_id res chain seq x y z
N MET A 1 1.15 11.37 13.54
CA MET A 1 0.33 12.45 12.95
C MET A 1 1.21 13.61 12.40
N LYS A 2 1.94 13.42 11.29
CA LYS A 2 2.87 14.44 10.76
C LYS A 2 2.34 15.23 9.54
N LEU A 3 1.54 14.61 8.66
CA LEU A 3 1.03 15.26 7.45
C LEU A 3 0.00 16.35 7.73
N ILE A 4 -0.98 16.08 8.59
CA ILE A 4 -2.00 17.08 8.98
C ILE A 4 -1.34 18.27 9.70
N SER A 5 -0.34 18.02 10.54
CA SER A 5 0.44 19.10 11.17
C SER A 5 1.23 19.92 10.14
N ALA A 6 1.79 19.29 9.10
CA ALA A 6 2.59 19.97 8.09
C ALA A 6 1.77 20.73 7.04
N PHE A 7 0.63 20.18 6.61
CA PHE A 7 -0.14 20.69 5.46
C PHE A 7 -1.54 21.18 5.82
N GLY A 8 -2.02 20.91 7.03
CA GLY A 8 -3.34 21.33 7.51
C GLY A 8 -4.45 20.89 6.56
N ASN A 9 -5.34 21.84 6.24
CA ASN A 9 -6.46 21.65 5.31
C ASN A 9 -6.07 21.77 3.83
N LYS A 10 -4.81 22.06 3.50
CA LYS A 10 -4.35 22.22 2.12
C LYS A 10 -4.14 20.89 1.41
N LEU A 11 -3.99 19.81 2.16
CA LEU A 11 -3.85 18.46 1.62
C LEU A 11 -5.11 17.68 1.96
N GLN A 12 -5.76 17.12 0.94
CA GLN A 12 -6.89 16.24 1.16
C GLN A 12 -6.38 14.85 1.56
N ILE A 13 -6.88 14.33 2.68
CA ILE A 13 -6.63 12.97 3.14
C ILE A 13 -7.98 12.28 3.26
N VAL A 14 -8.12 11.11 2.64
CA VAL A 14 -9.32 10.28 2.67
C VAL A 14 -8.90 8.91 3.17
N GLY A 15 -9.64 8.34 4.13
CA GLY A 15 -9.44 6.97 4.57
C GLY A 15 -10.75 6.32 4.99
N GLU A 16 -10.73 5.00 5.16
CA GLU A 16 -11.92 4.22 5.57
C GLU A 16 -12.39 4.60 6.98
N GLU A 17 -11.44 4.85 7.89
CA GLU A 17 -11.76 5.21 9.26
C GLU A 17 -11.97 6.74 9.40
N GLU A 18 -13.13 7.13 9.94
CA GLU A 18 -13.33 8.51 10.37
C GLU A 18 -12.37 8.81 11.52
N LEU A 19 -11.38 9.67 11.29
CA LEU A 19 -10.55 10.20 12.37
C LEU A 19 -11.45 11.06 13.27
N PRO A 20 -11.65 10.70 14.56
CA PRO A 20 -12.29 11.61 15.48
C PRO A 20 -11.49 12.91 15.52
N LEU A 21 -12.17 14.06 15.43
CA LEU A 21 -11.55 15.41 15.48
C LEU A 21 -10.61 15.60 16.69
N SER A 22 -10.77 14.80 17.75
CA SER A 22 -9.96 14.78 18.98
C SER A 22 -8.58 14.13 18.84
N TYR A 23 -8.30 13.31 17.82
CA TYR A 23 -6.96 12.75 17.59
C TYR A 23 -5.94 13.79 17.13
N SER A 24 -6.38 15.02 16.84
CA SER A 24 -5.52 16.20 16.67
C SER A 24 -4.73 16.53 17.94
N GLN A 25 -5.11 15.97 19.09
CA GLN A 25 -4.29 15.95 20.29
C GLN A 25 -3.52 14.64 20.34
N THR A 26 -2.21 14.76 20.11
CA THR A 26 -1.21 13.71 20.32
C THR A 26 -1.54 12.89 21.57
N SER A 27 -1.91 11.62 21.42
CA SER A 27 -1.66 10.66 22.50
C SER A 27 -0.16 10.72 22.77
N GLN A 28 0.21 10.89 24.03
CA GLN A 28 1.59 10.75 24.51
C GLN A 28 2.03 9.28 24.47
N ASP A 29 1.70 8.56 23.40
CA ASP A 29 2.46 7.38 23.05
C ASP A 29 3.80 7.93 22.57
N GLU A 30 4.81 7.77 23.43
CA GLU A 30 6.21 7.97 23.09
C GLU A 30 6.43 7.35 21.73
N HIS A 31 6.46 8.21 20.71
CA HIS A 31 6.69 7.81 19.35
C HIS A 31 8.08 7.20 19.39
N ARG A 32 8.17 5.85 19.46
CA ARG A 32 9.34 5.12 18.98
C ARG A 32 9.65 5.80 17.66
N GLY A 33 10.76 6.53 17.64
CA GLY A 33 11.14 7.36 16.52
C GLY A 33 10.91 6.50 15.29
N PHE A 34 10.17 7.04 14.31
CA PHE A 34 10.09 6.42 13.01
C PHE A 34 11.48 6.57 12.41
N GLU A 35 12.42 5.76 12.91
CA GLU A 35 13.74 5.55 12.35
C GLU A 35 13.44 5.00 10.98
N LEU A 36 13.70 5.82 9.97
CA LEU A 36 13.70 5.36 8.61
C LEU A 36 14.70 4.20 8.58
N SER A 37 14.17 2.97 8.57
CA SER A 37 14.92 1.76 8.25
C SER A 37 15.85 2.10 7.07
N GLU A 38 17.06 1.57 7.01
CA GLU A 38 18.02 1.85 5.92
C GLU A 38 17.36 1.71 4.52
N SER A 39 16.38 0.81 4.38
CA SER A 39 15.56 0.62 3.17
C SER A 39 14.70 1.81 2.74
N MET A 40 14.36 2.73 3.65
CA MET A 40 13.54 3.91 3.37
C MET A 40 14.38 5.12 2.96
N SER A 41 15.69 5.12 3.22
CA SER A 41 16.60 6.16 2.69
C SER A 41 16.67 6.13 1.16
N GLU A 42 16.38 4.97 0.55
CA GLU A 42 16.33 4.81 -0.91
C GLU A 42 15.33 5.76 -1.58
N VAL A 43 14.22 6.10 -0.93
CA VAL A 43 13.24 7.03 -1.50
C VAL A 43 13.84 8.41 -1.74
N LEU A 44 14.70 8.86 -0.82
CA LEU A 44 15.37 10.16 -0.91
C LEU A 44 16.42 10.15 -2.02
N LEU A 45 17.06 9.00 -2.27
CA LEU A 45 18.00 8.83 -3.38
C LEU A 45 17.33 8.93 -4.75
N MET A 46 16.04 8.59 -4.83
CA MET A 46 15.25 8.66 -6.06
C MET A 46 14.63 10.03 -6.31
N ASP A 47 14.76 10.99 -5.39
CA ASP A 47 14.27 12.36 -5.58
C ASP A 47 14.78 12.94 -6.92
N LYS A 48 16.06 12.78 -7.22
CA LYS A 48 16.68 13.23 -8.48
C LYS A 48 16.05 12.63 -9.76
N CYS A 49 15.36 11.50 -9.64
CA CYS A 49 14.70 10.81 -10.76
C CYS A 49 13.25 11.27 -10.93
N VAL A 50 12.70 12.05 -10.00
CA VAL A 50 11.34 12.59 -10.08
C VAL A 50 11.28 13.68 -11.14
N GLN A 51 10.33 13.54 -12.07
CA GLN A 51 10.07 14.49 -13.15
C GLN A 51 9.62 15.85 -12.59
N GLU A 52 9.99 16.94 -13.27
CA GLU A 52 9.71 18.30 -12.82
C GLU A 52 8.21 18.61 -12.67
N ASP A 53 7.39 18.01 -13.53
CA ASP A 53 5.92 18.12 -13.46
C ASP A 53 5.36 17.58 -12.14
N LEU A 54 6.01 16.57 -11.53
CA LEU A 54 5.64 16.05 -10.22
C LEU A 54 6.20 16.88 -9.06
N ARG A 55 7.25 17.69 -9.29
CA ARG A 55 7.84 18.59 -8.28
C ARG A 55 7.07 19.88 -8.12
N SER A 56 6.38 20.31 -9.17
CA SER A 56 5.65 21.59 -9.24
C SER A 56 4.14 21.46 -8.96
N LEU A 57 3.71 20.33 -8.37
CA LEU A 57 2.30 20.07 -8.09
C LEU A 57 1.76 21.02 -7.01
N ASN A 58 0.55 21.50 -7.22
CA ASN A 58 -0.20 22.18 -6.19
C ASN A 58 -0.73 21.17 -5.17
N ILE A 59 -0.35 21.34 -3.90
CA ILE A 59 -0.78 20.48 -2.78
C ILE A 59 -2.31 20.38 -2.66
N GLN A 60 -3.05 21.42 -3.05
CA GLN A 60 -4.53 21.43 -2.98
C GLN A 60 -5.19 20.52 -4.01
N ASP A 61 -4.47 20.16 -5.07
CA ASP A 61 -4.94 19.22 -6.09
C ASP A 61 -4.50 17.77 -5.80
N LEU A 62 -3.79 17.56 -4.67
CA LEU A 62 -3.37 16.25 -4.21
C LEU A 62 -4.38 15.67 -3.24
N THR A 63 -4.65 14.38 -3.41
CA THR A 63 -5.43 13.57 -2.48
C THR A 63 -4.61 12.35 -2.07
N VAL A 64 -4.45 12.17 -0.76
CA VAL A 64 -3.87 10.97 -0.16
C VAL A 64 -5.01 10.05 0.28
N TRP A 65 -4.99 8.82 -0.21
CA TRP A 65 -5.93 7.76 0.11
C TRP A 65 -5.27 6.79 1.08
N VAL A 66 -5.91 6.48 2.19
CA VAL A 66 -5.34 5.64 3.25
C VAL A 66 -6.31 4.50 3.56
N ASP A 67 -5.85 3.28 3.33
CA ASP A 67 -6.44 2.08 3.92
C ASP A 67 -5.52 1.62 5.06
N PRO A 68 -5.92 1.82 6.33
CA PRO A 68 -5.07 1.49 7.47
C PRO A 68 -4.91 -0.03 7.67
N LEU A 69 -5.81 -0.85 7.14
CA LEU A 69 -5.80 -2.30 7.31
C LEU A 69 -6.62 -2.96 6.19
N ASP A 70 -5.94 -3.31 5.11
CA ASP A 70 -6.48 -4.17 4.05
C ASP A 70 -6.21 -5.65 4.41
N GLY A 71 -7.18 -6.53 4.13
CA GLY A 71 -7.18 -7.93 4.58
C GLY A 71 -7.78 -8.14 5.97
N THR A 72 -8.78 -7.35 6.37
CA THR A 72 -9.44 -7.43 7.70
C THR A 72 -9.97 -8.82 8.02
N SER A 73 -10.53 -9.54 7.04
CA SER A 73 -11.03 -10.90 7.26
C SER A 73 -9.89 -11.87 7.60
N GLU A 74 -8.80 -11.78 6.85
CA GLU A 74 -7.58 -12.56 7.02
C GLU A 74 -6.93 -12.25 8.37
N PHE A 75 -6.87 -10.97 8.75
CA PHE A 75 -6.37 -10.53 10.06
C PHE A 75 -7.15 -11.14 11.23
N VAL A 76 -8.48 -11.14 11.18
CA VAL A 76 -9.32 -11.75 12.22
C VAL A 76 -9.15 -13.27 12.26
N ARG A 77 -9.08 -13.92 11.10
CA ARG A 77 -8.91 -15.39 10.99
C ARG A 77 -7.52 -15.86 11.40
N ALA A 78 -6.53 -14.97 11.40
CA ALA A 78 -5.16 -15.29 11.77
C ALA A 78 -5.00 -15.79 13.21
N GLN A 79 -5.99 -15.57 14.07
CA GLN A 79 -6.04 -16.19 15.40
C GLN A 79 -5.91 -17.71 15.33
N ASN A 80 -6.46 -18.34 14.29
CA ASN A 80 -6.42 -19.79 14.09
C ASN A 80 -5.32 -20.21 13.10
N ASP A 81 -4.95 -19.34 12.16
CA ASP A 81 -3.93 -19.59 11.14
C ASP A 81 -3.03 -18.36 10.94
N PRO A 82 -1.90 -18.28 11.66
CA PRO A 82 -0.98 -17.14 11.57
C PRO A 82 -0.43 -16.87 10.17
N SER A 83 -0.46 -17.84 9.25
CA SER A 83 0.01 -17.64 7.87
C SER A 83 -0.82 -16.62 7.09
N LEU A 84 -2.07 -16.38 7.51
CA LEU A 84 -2.95 -15.39 6.90
C LEU A 84 -2.48 -13.95 7.13
N LEU A 85 -1.66 -13.69 8.15
CA LEU A 85 -1.15 -12.34 8.43
C LEU A 85 -0.29 -11.79 7.29
N GLU A 86 0.37 -12.64 6.50
CA GLU A 86 1.18 -12.19 5.36
C GLU A 86 0.33 -11.53 4.24
N GLN A 87 -0.98 -11.74 4.26
CA GLN A 87 -1.94 -11.15 3.31
C GLN A 87 -2.38 -9.74 3.72
N VAL A 88 -2.13 -9.34 4.98
CA VAL A 88 -2.54 -8.03 5.51
C VAL A 88 -1.61 -6.93 5.01
N THR A 89 -2.19 -5.84 4.52
CA THR A 89 -1.44 -4.68 4.03
C THR A 89 -1.96 -3.37 4.62
N VAL A 90 -1.10 -2.35 4.61
CA VAL A 90 -1.48 -0.95 4.80
C VAL A 90 -1.24 -0.25 3.47
N LEU A 91 -2.26 0.42 2.94
CA LEU A 91 -2.21 1.03 1.62
C LEU A 91 -2.26 2.55 1.74
N ILE A 92 -1.31 3.21 1.07
CA ILE A 92 -1.33 4.67 0.91
C ILE A 92 -1.23 4.99 -0.58
N GLY A 93 -2.30 5.52 -1.16
CA GLY A 93 -2.34 5.99 -2.54
C GLY A 93 -2.20 7.50 -2.62
N ILE A 94 -1.44 8.02 -3.57
CA ILE A 94 -1.31 9.47 -3.81
C ILE A 94 -1.79 9.75 -5.22
N THR A 95 -2.79 10.64 -5.33
CA THR A 95 -3.39 11.06 -6.59
C THR A 95 -3.24 12.56 -6.80
N TYR A 96 -3.01 12.97 -8.05
CA TYR A 96 -3.05 14.37 -8.48
C TYR A 96 -4.18 14.55 -9.48
N LYS A 97 -5.14 15.45 -9.19
CA LYS A 97 -6.33 15.67 -10.02
C LYS A 97 -7.06 14.36 -10.37
N GLY A 98 -7.19 13.48 -9.40
CA GLY A 98 -7.87 12.18 -9.53
C GLY A 98 -7.07 11.08 -10.25
N ARG A 99 -5.81 11.32 -10.65
CA ARG A 99 -4.95 10.31 -11.28
C ARG A 99 -3.88 9.81 -10.30
N PRO A 100 -3.68 8.49 -10.12
CA PRO A 100 -2.60 7.96 -9.29
C PRO A 100 -1.23 8.36 -9.82
N ILE A 101 -0.38 8.88 -8.93
CA ILE A 101 0.99 9.30 -9.25
C ILE A 101 2.05 8.61 -8.39
N ALA A 102 1.68 8.14 -7.20
CA ALA A 102 2.56 7.39 -6.32
C ALA A 102 1.76 6.53 -5.34
N GLY A 103 2.42 5.57 -4.71
CA GLY A 103 1.80 4.75 -3.69
C GLY A 103 2.80 4.01 -2.82
N VAL A 104 2.34 3.60 -1.64
CA VAL A 104 3.05 2.78 -0.68
C VAL A 104 2.16 1.61 -0.29
N ILE A 105 2.73 0.41 -0.27
CA ILE A 105 2.15 -0.80 0.28
C ILE A 105 3.08 -1.26 1.39
N HIS A 106 2.61 -1.23 2.63
CA HIS A 106 3.35 -1.79 3.74
C HIS A 106 2.74 -3.14 4.13
N GLN A 107 3.59 -4.16 4.24
CA GLN A 107 3.18 -5.50 4.68
C GLN A 107 3.84 -5.76 6.04
N PRO A 108 3.13 -5.55 7.17
CA PRO A 108 3.72 -5.64 8.50
C PRO A 108 4.26 -7.03 8.83
N TYR A 109 3.60 -8.06 8.29
CA TYR A 109 3.89 -9.46 8.59
C TYR A 109 4.54 -10.21 7.43
N TYR A 110 5.08 -9.49 6.43
CA TYR A 110 5.88 -10.16 5.40
C TYR A 110 7.00 -10.98 6.04
N ASN A 111 7.24 -12.21 5.55
CA ASN A 111 8.25 -13.11 6.06
C ASN A 111 8.04 -13.55 7.53
N LEU A 112 6.84 -13.45 8.08
CA LEU A 112 6.54 -13.75 9.50
C LEU A 112 6.92 -15.19 9.89
N LEU A 113 6.73 -16.14 8.97
CA LEU A 113 7.01 -17.57 9.21
C LEU A 113 8.43 -17.99 8.78
N SER A 114 9.30 -17.04 8.43
CA SER A 114 10.66 -17.28 7.98
C SER A 114 11.69 -16.75 8.99
N ASP A 115 12.93 -17.25 8.92
CA ASP A 115 14.05 -16.73 9.73
C ASP A 115 14.59 -15.37 9.23
N SER A 116 13.88 -14.70 8.32
CA SER A 116 14.27 -13.43 7.72
C SER A 116 13.70 -12.23 8.47
N LYS A 117 14.15 -11.02 8.12
CA LYS A 117 13.57 -9.77 8.64
C LYS A 117 12.08 -9.72 8.32
N VAL A 118 11.27 -9.54 9.36
CA VAL A 118 9.81 -9.40 9.28
C VAL A 118 9.45 -7.99 8.82
N GLY A 119 8.44 -7.93 7.95
CA GLY A 119 7.88 -6.69 7.45
C GLY A 119 8.64 -6.13 6.25
N ARG A 120 7.90 -5.53 5.32
CA ARG A 120 8.47 -4.78 4.19
C ARG A 120 7.61 -3.60 3.78
N SER A 121 8.23 -2.64 3.12
CA SER A 121 7.53 -1.53 2.46
C SER A 121 7.88 -1.54 0.98
N ILE A 122 6.84 -1.59 0.15
CA ILE A 122 6.91 -1.43 -1.29
C ILE A 122 6.42 -0.03 -1.59
N TRP A 123 7.07 0.65 -2.53
CA TRP A 123 6.63 1.97 -2.95
C TRP A 123 6.93 2.18 -4.42
N GLY A 124 6.17 3.08 -5.04
CA GLY A 124 6.36 3.42 -6.44
C GLY A 124 5.93 4.85 -6.74
N ILE A 125 6.58 5.43 -7.75
CA ILE A 125 6.27 6.76 -8.26
C ILE A 125 6.22 6.65 -9.78
N ASN A 126 5.16 7.19 -10.38
CA ASN A 126 4.99 7.21 -11.83
C ASN A 126 6.18 7.91 -12.49
N GLY A 127 6.74 7.27 -13.53
CA GLY A 127 7.95 7.75 -14.22
C GLY A 127 9.28 7.44 -13.50
N VAL A 128 9.27 6.96 -12.25
CA VAL A 128 10.49 6.60 -11.50
C VAL A 128 10.68 5.09 -11.43
N GLY A 129 9.63 4.35 -11.04
CA GLY A 129 9.69 2.90 -10.89
C GLY A 129 9.00 2.39 -9.62
N VAL A 130 9.26 1.13 -9.31
CA VAL A 130 8.74 0.39 -8.14
C VAL A 130 9.91 -0.24 -7.38
N PHE A 131 9.89 -0.14 -6.06
CA PHE A 131 10.98 -0.52 -5.16
C PHE A 131 10.45 -1.32 -3.96
N GLY A 132 11.33 -2.02 -3.25
CA GLY A 132 10.97 -2.86 -2.10
C GLY A 132 10.40 -4.24 -2.47
N ILE A 133 10.40 -4.58 -3.77
CA ILE A 133 10.00 -5.90 -4.28
C ILE A 133 10.80 -6.24 -5.55
N ASN A 134 11.10 -7.53 -5.74
CA ASN A 134 11.61 -8.04 -7.00
C ASN A 134 10.46 -8.20 -7.99
N THR A 135 10.41 -7.36 -9.01
CA THR A 135 9.40 -7.47 -10.06
C THR A 135 9.77 -8.60 -11.03
N CYS A 136 8.91 -9.60 -11.14
CA CYS A 136 9.08 -10.63 -12.16
C CYS A 136 8.67 -10.02 -13.51
N LYS A 137 9.64 -9.92 -14.43
CA LYS A 137 9.40 -9.43 -15.80
C LYS A 137 9.07 -10.55 -16.77
N GLU A 138 9.25 -11.80 -16.34
CA GLU A 138 9.01 -12.98 -17.17
C GLU A 138 7.62 -13.53 -16.87
N SER A 139 6.90 -13.86 -17.94
CA SER A 139 5.65 -14.60 -17.80
C SER A 139 5.95 -16.02 -17.34
N PRO A 140 5.15 -16.61 -16.44
CA PRO A 140 5.33 -17.99 -16.03
C PRO A 140 5.31 -18.92 -17.24
N SER A 141 6.23 -19.89 -17.27
CA SER A 141 6.25 -20.94 -18.28
C SER A 141 5.00 -21.83 -18.24
N SER A 142 4.28 -21.83 -17.11
CA SER A 142 3.02 -22.55 -16.91
C SER A 142 1.80 -21.91 -17.60
N GLY A 143 1.97 -20.76 -18.25
CA GLY A 143 0.87 -20.00 -18.84
C GLY A 143 0.26 -18.97 -17.87
N PRO A 144 -0.78 -18.24 -18.31
CA PRO A 144 -1.39 -17.18 -17.51
C PRO A 144 -2.11 -17.76 -16.28
N PHE A 145 -2.04 -17.06 -15.15
CA PHE A 145 -2.81 -17.36 -13.95
C PHE A 145 -3.73 -16.19 -13.60
N ALA A 146 -4.88 -16.50 -13.01
CA ALA A 146 -5.83 -15.52 -12.50
C ALA A 146 -5.92 -15.65 -10.98
N VAL A 147 -5.90 -14.52 -10.27
CA VAL A 147 -6.10 -14.44 -8.82
C VAL A 147 -7.33 -13.58 -8.58
N THR A 148 -8.21 -14.02 -7.68
CA THR A 148 -9.41 -13.29 -7.29
C THR A 148 -9.53 -13.25 -5.76
N THR A 149 -10.57 -12.58 -5.26
CA THR A 149 -10.90 -12.50 -3.85
C THR A 149 -11.08 -13.89 -3.23
N ALA A 150 -10.45 -14.11 -2.07
CA ALA A 150 -10.61 -15.32 -1.28
C ALA A 150 -11.90 -15.32 -0.44
N SER A 151 -12.46 -14.14 -0.16
CA SER A 151 -13.52 -13.95 0.83
C SER A 151 -14.82 -13.37 0.25
N HIS A 152 -14.80 -12.80 -0.96
CA HIS A 152 -15.94 -12.10 -1.57
C HIS A 152 -16.29 -12.61 -2.99
N SER A 153 -16.22 -13.93 -3.24
CA SER A 153 -16.61 -14.48 -4.56
C SER A 153 -18.11 -14.39 -4.81
N ASN A 154 -18.50 -14.38 -6.08
CA ASN A 154 -19.88 -14.42 -6.53
C ASN A 154 -19.98 -15.08 -7.93
N GLU A 155 -21.21 -15.27 -8.41
CA GLU A 155 -21.48 -15.92 -9.71
C GLU A 155 -20.79 -15.21 -10.89
N MET A 156 -20.63 -13.88 -10.83
CA MET A 156 -19.93 -13.12 -11.85
C MET A 156 -18.43 -13.44 -11.88
N VAL A 157 -17.79 -13.52 -10.71
CA VAL A 157 -16.37 -13.91 -10.57
C VAL A 157 -16.18 -15.33 -11.09
N ASP A 158 -17.03 -16.27 -10.69
CA ASP A 158 -16.94 -17.68 -11.09
C ASP A 158 -17.13 -17.85 -12.61
N THR A 159 -18.08 -17.11 -13.19
CA THR A 159 -18.32 -17.12 -14.63
C THR A 159 -17.12 -16.56 -15.40
N ALA A 160 -16.53 -15.46 -14.92
CA ALA A 160 -15.33 -14.88 -15.53
C ALA A 160 -14.14 -15.85 -15.48
N LEU A 161 -13.94 -16.53 -14.35
CA LEU A 161 -12.86 -17.53 -14.21
C LEU A 161 -13.03 -18.71 -15.17
N LYS A 162 -14.25 -19.23 -15.32
CA LYS A 162 -14.55 -20.30 -16.30
C LYS A 162 -14.25 -19.85 -17.73
N ALA A 163 -14.69 -18.65 -18.11
CA ALA A 163 -14.45 -18.11 -19.45
C ALA A 163 -12.96 -17.89 -19.76
N LEU A 164 -12.14 -17.61 -18.74
CA LEU A 164 -10.68 -17.51 -18.89
C LEU A 164 -10.02 -18.88 -19.07
N GLN A 165 -10.51 -19.92 -18.38
CA GLN A 165 -10.01 -21.29 -18.51
C GLN A 165 -10.30 -21.90 -19.89
N GLU A 166 -11.46 -21.60 -20.48
CA GLU A 166 -11.88 -22.15 -21.78
C GLU A 166 -11.13 -21.55 -23.00
N LYS A 167 -10.41 -20.44 -22.80
CA LYS A 167 -9.70 -19.70 -23.87
C LYS A 167 -8.19 -19.94 -23.91
N ILE A 168 -7.65 -20.78 -23.01
CA ILE A 168 -6.23 -21.13 -22.92
C ILE A 168 -5.99 -22.50 -23.55
#